data_AF-A0A2V7V148-F1
#
_entry.id   AF-A0A2V7V148-F1
#
_cell.length_a   1.000
_cell.length_b   1.000
_cell.length_c   1.000
_cell.angle_alpha   90.00
_cell.angle_beta   90.00
_cell.angle_gamma   90.00
#
_symmetry.space_group_name_H-M   'P 1'
#
loop_
_entity.id
_entity.type
_entity.pdbx_description
1 polymer ?
#
loop_
_entity_poly.entity_id
_entity_poly.type
_entity_poly.pdbx_seq_one_letter_code
_entity_poly.pdbx_strand_id
1 'polypeptide(L)'
;MIGPVVSLVLAALFYLGSAAGAPGSGARGIARYLALINLVLALFNLLPAFPLDGGRVLRGLLWRSYGKARATQVAAGAGTFFAYLLMAAGALRFFGGDGIGGMWYVLIGWFLKDASAGTYQRVRLDETLRGVTVADAMLTEPATLPPDISLAEAAREHFMRSGYGAYPVVRDGR
;
A
#
# COMPACT_ATOMS: atom_id res chain seq x y z
N MET A 1 9.77 9.48 -3.71
CA MET A 1 9.38 10.32 -4.87
C MET A 1 10.16 9.96 -6.14
N ILE A 2 10.79 8.78 -6.22
CA ILE A 2 11.57 8.40 -7.42
C ILE A 2 10.62 8.11 -8.60
N GLY A 3 9.44 7.54 -8.35
CA GLY A 3 8.44 7.18 -9.37
C GLY A 3 7.99 8.33 -10.27
N PRO A 4 7.37 9.41 -9.74
CA PRO A 4 6.85 10.51 -10.56
C PRO A 4 7.95 11.21 -11.36
N VAL A 5 9.13 11.38 -10.74
CA VAL A 5 10.28 12.00 -11.38
C VAL A 5 10.77 11.15 -12.55
N VAL A 6 10.92 9.83 -12.37
CA VAL A 6 11.33 8.92 -13.45
C VAL A 6 10.29 8.94 -14.57
N SER A 7 9.00 8.84 -14.26
CA SER A 7 7.94 8.91 -15.28
C SER A 7 7.96 10.25 -16.03
N LEU A 8 8.18 11.38 -15.34
CA LEU A 8 8.23 12.69 -15.99
C LEU A 8 9.48 12.87 -16.86
N VAL A 9 10.62 12.33 -16.42
CA VAL A 9 11.87 12.29 -17.22
C VAL A 9 11.67 11.41 -18.46
N LEU A 10 11.10 10.22 -18.33
CA LEU A 10 10.80 9.35 -19.46
C LEU A 10 9.82 10.01 -20.44
N ALA A 11 8.78 10.68 -19.92
CA ALA A 11 7.84 11.43 -20.75
C ALA A 11 8.56 12.51 -21.57
N ALA A 12 9.43 13.30 -20.94
CA ALA A 12 10.22 14.33 -21.61
C ALA A 12 11.19 13.73 -22.65
N LEU A 13 11.91 12.67 -22.30
CA LEU A 13 12.86 12.00 -23.19
C LEU A 13 12.17 11.43 -24.44
N PHE A 14 11.05 10.72 -24.27
CA PHE A 14 10.32 10.17 -25.41
C PHE A 14 9.64 11.26 -26.25
N TYR A 15 9.16 12.33 -25.62
CA TYR A 15 8.59 13.47 -26.35
C TYR A 15 9.66 14.17 -27.21
N LEU A 16 10.82 14.48 -26.63
CA LEU A 16 11.94 15.09 -27.34
C LEU A 16 12.51 14.15 -28.42
N GLY A 17 12.69 12.87 -28.10
CA GLY A 17 13.14 11.86 -29.06
C GLY A 17 12.17 11.68 -30.23
N SER A 18 10.87 11.88 -30.02
CA SER A 18 9.89 11.85 -31.11
C SER A 18 10.09 12.96 -32.14
N ALA A 19 10.67 14.11 -31.74
CA ALA A 19 10.98 15.21 -32.65
C ALA A 19 12.12 14.86 -33.62
N ALA A 20 13.02 13.93 -33.24
CA ALA A 20 14.13 13.48 -34.07
C ALA A 20 13.75 12.40 -35.11
N GLY A 21 12.67 11.64 -34.88
CA GLY A 21 12.21 10.63 -35.85
C GLY A 21 11.52 11.26 -37.06
N ALA A 22 11.49 10.61 -38.22
CA ALA A 22 10.86 11.17 -39.43
C ALA A 22 9.32 11.37 -39.29
N PRO A 23 8.72 12.40 -39.93
CA PRO A 23 7.27 12.56 -39.98
C PRO A 23 6.57 11.33 -40.56
N GLY A 24 5.52 10.86 -39.89
CA GLY A 24 4.78 9.66 -40.30
C GLY A 24 5.45 8.32 -39.97
N SER A 25 6.68 8.32 -39.41
CA SER A 25 7.33 7.07 -39.00
C SER A 25 6.62 6.41 -37.81
N GLY A 26 6.49 5.08 -37.84
CA GLY A 26 5.93 4.31 -36.72
C GLY A 26 6.71 4.54 -35.41
N ALA A 27 8.02 4.71 -35.49
CA ALA A 27 8.88 5.03 -34.34
C ALA A 27 8.48 6.35 -33.65
N ARG A 28 8.14 7.40 -34.41
CA ARG A 28 7.65 8.68 -33.85
C ARG A 28 6.30 8.49 -33.15
N GLY A 29 5.40 7.68 -33.73
CA GLY A 29 4.11 7.34 -33.13
C GLY A 29 4.26 6.62 -31.79
N ILE A 30 5.09 5.58 -31.75
CA ILE A 30 5.40 4.81 -30.53
C ILE A 30 6.03 5.71 -29.46
N ALA A 31 7.01 6.54 -29.82
CA ALA A 31 7.65 7.47 -28.88
C ALA A 31 6.64 8.46 -28.29
N ARG A 32 5.73 9.03 -29.09
CA ARG A 32 4.67 9.92 -28.58
C ARG A 32 3.70 9.19 -27.66
N TYR A 33 3.34 7.95 -27.99
CA TYR A 33 2.45 7.14 -27.15
C TYR A 33 3.11 6.80 -25.79
N LEU A 34 4.40 6.43 -25.80
CA LEU A 34 5.17 6.22 -24.58
C LEU A 34 5.31 7.50 -23.75
N ALA A 35 5.52 8.65 -24.40
CA ALA A 35 5.56 9.94 -23.72
C ALA A 35 4.22 10.24 -23.02
N LEU A 36 3.10 10.01 -23.72
CA LEU A 36 1.76 10.21 -23.17
C LEU A 36 1.48 9.28 -21.98
N ILE A 37 1.78 7.99 -22.09
CA ILE A 37 1.58 7.03 -20.98
C ILE A 37 2.40 7.45 -19.75
N ASN A 38 3.68 7.79 -19.94
CA ASN A 38 4.53 8.21 -18.84
C ASN A 38 4.06 9.52 -18.20
N LEU A 39 3.55 10.46 -19.00
CA LEU A 39 2.96 11.70 -18.48
C LEU A 39 1.70 11.41 -17.66
N VAL A 40 0.80 10.57 -18.17
CA VAL A 40 -0.42 10.15 -17.46
C VAL A 40 -0.06 9.44 -16.15
N LEU A 41 0.93 8.54 -16.15
CA LEU A 41 1.43 7.88 -14.95
C LEU A 41 2.04 8.85 -13.94
N ALA A 42 2.80 9.85 -14.39
CA ALA A 42 3.35 10.88 -13.52
C ALA A 42 2.24 11.70 -12.86
N LEU A 43 1.26 12.16 -13.64
CA LEU A 43 0.11 12.92 -13.14
C LEU A 43 -0.72 12.09 -12.16
N PHE A 44 -0.99 10.82 -12.49
CA PHE A 44 -1.74 9.93 -11.61
C PHE A 44 -0.99 9.70 -10.29
N ASN A 45 0.33 9.45 -10.32
CA ASN A 45 1.12 9.28 -9.11
C ASN A 45 1.26 10.55 -8.27
N LEU A 46 1.02 11.74 -8.84
CA LEU A 46 1.01 13.01 -8.12
C LEU A 46 -0.34 13.33 -7.46
N LEU A 47 -1.41 12.58 -7.77
CA LEU A 47 -2.71 12.80 -7.15
C LEU A 47 -2.62 12.65 -5.62
N PRO A 48 -3.26 13.55 -4.84
CA PRO A 48 -3.16 13.60 -3.38
C PRO A 48 -4.03 12.52 -2.72
N ALA A 49 -3.74 11.26 -3.02
CA ALA A 49 -4.51 10.09 -2.66
C ALA A 49 -3.58 8.93 -2.33
N PHE A 50 -3.80 8.19 -1.23
CA PHE A 50 -3.18 6.87 -1.09
C PHE A 50 -3.81 5.88 -2.09
N PRO A 51 -3.07 4.85 -2.54
CA PRO A 51 -1.69 4.46 -2.23
C PRO A 51 -0.62 5.24 -3.01
N LEU A 52 -1.00 6.22 -3.82
CA LEU A 52 -0.15 6.93 -4.77
C LEU A 52 0.90 7.79 -4.05
N ASP A 53 1.97 8.13 -4.77
CA ASP A 53 3.07 8.92 -4.20
C ASP A 53 2.60 10.30 -3.70
N GLY A 54 1.63 10.93 -4.37
CA GLY A 54 1.01 12.18 -3.94
C GLY A 54 0.27 12.08 -2.61
N GLY A 55 -0.27 10.90 -2.24
CA GLY A 55 -0.82 10.66 -0.91
C GLY A 55 0.24 10.74 0.20
N ARG A 56 1.48 10.31 -0.09
CA ARG A 56 2.61 10.45 0.85
C ARG A 56 3.01 11.90 1.01
N VAL A 57 2.97 12.69 -0.06
CA VAL A 57 3.22 14.14 -0.03
C VAL A 57 2.14 14.84 0.79
N LEU A 58 0.86 14.58 0.50
CA LEU A 58 -0.27 15.12 1.27
C LEU A 58 -0.13 14.79 2.75
N ARG A 59 0.18 13.54 3.10
CA ARG A 59 0.43 13.13 4.49
C ARG A 59 1.57 13.91 5.13
N GLY A 60 2.67 14.14 4.41
CA GLY A 60 3.82 14.92 4.90
C GLY A 60 3.45 16.37 5.20
N LEU A 61 2.66 17.00 4.31
CA LEU A 61 2.15 18.35 4.50
C LEU A 61 1.19 18.45 5.69
N LEU A 62 0.31 17.47 5.84
CA LEU A 62 -0.69 17.42 6.91
C LEU A 62 -0.12 16.96 8.27
N TRP A 63 1.05 16.33 8.32
CA TRP A 63 1.62 15.82 9.57
C TRP A 63 1.72 16.93 10.60
N ARG A 64 2.34 18.06 10.25
CA ARG A 64 2.62 19.15 11.20
C ARG A 64 1.38 19.72 11.88
N SER A 65 0.24 19.74 11.20
CA SER A 65 -1.01 20.31 11.70
C SER A 65 -1.97 19.29 12.32
N TYR A 66 -2.01 18.05 11.81
CA TYR A 66 -2.99 17.05 12.22
C TYR A 66 -2.39 15.89 13.04
N GLY A 67 -1.07 15.78 13.11
CA GLY A 67 -0.40 14.61 13.67
C GLY A 67 -0.38 13.42 12.70
N LYS A 68 0.55 12.48 12.89
CA LYS A 68 0.85 11.40 11.95
C LYS A 68 -0.36 10.51 11.61
N ALA A 69 -1.17 10.15 12.62
CA ALA A 69 -2.28 9.24 12.43
C ALA A 69 -3.42 9.89 11.63
N ARG A 70 -3.88 11.07 12.07
CA ARG A 70 -4.95 11.82 11.40
C ARG A 70 -4.55 12.29 10.00
N ALA A 71 -3.29 12.70 9.79
CA ALA A 71 -2.78 13.00 8.45
C ALA A 71 -2.84 11.79 7.50
N THR A 72 -2.60 10.58 8.01
CA THR A 72 -2.70 9.34 7.22
C THR A 72 -4.16 8.99 6.93
N GLN A 73 -5.06 9.16 7.91
CA GLN A 73 -6.49 8.94 7.71
C GLN A 73 -7.07 9.88 6.64
N VAL A 74 -6.72 11.18 6.67
CA VAL A 74 -7.17 12.15 5.67
C VAL A 74 -6.64 11.80 4.28
N ALA A 75 -5.36 11.46 4.15
CA ALA A 75 -4.78 11.07 2.87
C ALA A 75 -5.36 9.74 2.33
N ALA A 76 -5.75 8.81 3.20
CA ALA A 76 -6.44 7.57 2.82
C ALA A 76 -7.87 7.84 2.36
N GLY A 77 -8.60 8.70 3.09
CA GLY A 77 -9.95 9.14 2.73
C GLY A 77 -9.99 9.88 1.39
N ALA A 78 -8.99 10.70 1.10
CA ALA A 78 -8.85 11.35 -0.21
C ALA A 78 -8.76 10.33 -1.35
N GLY A 79 -8.01 9.23 -1.18
CA GLY A 79 -7.94 8.16 -2.18
C GLY A 79 -9.27 7.45 -2.42
N THR A 80 -10.00 7.16 -1.34
CA THR A 80 -11.36 6.62 -1.43
C THR A 80 -12.33 7.59 -2.13
N PHE A 81 -12.25 8.88 -1.84
CA PHE A 81 -13.06 9.90 -2.51
C PHE A 81 -12.76 9.97 -4.02
N PHE A 82 -11.48 10.02 -4.40
CA PHE A 82 -11.06 9.99 -5.80
C PHE A 82 -11.51 8.72 -6.53
N ALA A 83 -11.45 7.56 -5.87
CA ALA A 83 -11.94 6.31 -6.41
C ALA A 83 -13.44 6.37 -6.74
N TYR A 84 -14.27 6.93 -5.85
CA TYR A 84 -15.70 7.12 -6.11
C TYR A 84 -15.96 8.11 -7.23
N LEU A 85 -15.22 9.22 -7.30
CA LEU A 85 -15.32 10.14 -8.42
C LEU A 85 -14.99 9.46 -9.76
N LEU A 86 -13.94 8.64 -9.80
CA LEU A 86 -13.53 7.92 -11.00
C LEU A 86 -14.59 6.88 -11.43
N MET A 87 -15.14 6.14 -10.47
CA MET A 87 -16.24 5.19 -10.73
C MET A 87 -17.51 5.89 -11.21
N ALA A 88 -17.89 7.02 -10.61
CA ALA A 88 -19.04 7.80 -11.05
C ALA A 88 -18.84 8.35 -12.47
N ALA A 89 -17.66 8.91 -12.76
CA ALA A 89 -17.32 9.38 -14.10
C ALA A 89 -17.32 8.23 -15.13
N GLY A 90 -16.81 7.06 -14.74
CA GLY A 90 -16.84 5.86 -15.56
C GLY A 90 -18.26 5.38 -15.85
N ALA A 91 -19.12 5.35 -14.84
CA ALA A 91 -20.53 5.00 -15.01
C ALA A 91 -21.25 5.98 -15.96
N LEU A 92 -21.05 7.29 -15.79
CA LEU A 92 -21.62 8.30 -16.67
C LEU A 92 -21.16 8.12 -18.13
N ARG A 93 -19.89 7.78 -18.35
CA ARG A 93 -19.37 7.49 -19.71
C ARG A 93 -19.91 6.19 -20.28
N PHE A 94 -20.04 5.17 -19.44
CA PHE A 94 -20.60 3.87 -19.83
C PHE A 94 -22.02 4.04 -20.40
N PHE A 95 -22.88 4.79 -19.68
CA PHE A 95 -24.24 5.08 -20.13
C PHE A 95 -24.32 6.16 -21.22
N GLY A 96 -23.27 6.99 -21.37
CA GLY A 96 -23.16 8.03 -22.39
C GLY A 96 -22.67 7.55 -23.77
N GLY A 97 -22.49 6.24 -23.97
CA GLY A 97 -22.09 5.64 -25.25
C GLY A 97 -20.64 5.19 -25.36
N ASP A 98 -19.80 5.49 -24.36
CA ASP A 98 -18.42 4.98 -24.25
C ASP A 98 -18.36 3.84 -23.23
N GLY A 99 -18.92 2.68 -23.59
CA GLY A 99 -19.02 1.50 -22.72
C GLY A 99 -17.65 0.97 -22.29
N ILE A 100 -16.71 0.83 -23.23
CA ILE A 100 -15.38 0.27 -22.94
C ILE A 100 -14.56 1.26 -22.09
N GLY A 101 -14.51 2.54 -22.47
CA GLY A 101 -13.79 3.56 -21.71
C GLY A 101 -14.40 3.78 -20.33
N GLY A 102 -15.73 3.86 -20.24
CA GLY A 102 -16.45 3.98 -18.99
C GLY A 102 -16.19 2.81 -18.04
N MET A 103 -16.24 1.57 -18.54
CA MET A 103 -15.90 0.37 -17.77
C MET A 103 -14.45 0.41 -17.26
N TRP A 104 -13.51 0.88 -18.07
CA TRP A 104 -12.11 1.01 -17.68
C TRP A 104 -11.94 1.98 -16.49
N TYR A 105 -12.65 3.10 -16.51
CA TYR A 105 -12.63 4.07 -15.41
C TYR A 105 -13.22 3.48 -14.12
N VAL A 106 -14.30 2.70 -14.22
CA VAL A 106 -14.89 2.00 -13.07
C VAL A 106 -13.89 0.99 -12.48
N LEU A 107 -13.21 0.21 -13.32
CA LEU A 107 -12.22 -0.78 -12.88
C LEU A 107 -11.02 -0.12 -12.18
N ILE A 108 -10.49 0.96 -12.75
CA ILE A 108 -9.39 1.73 -12.13
C ILE A 108 -9.85 2.31 -10.78
N GLY A 109 -11.07 2.84 -10.72
CA GLY A 109 -11.62 3.39 -9.48
C GLY A 109 -11.82 2.33 -8.41
N TRP A 110 -12.32 1.16 -8.77
CA TRP A 110 -12.46 0.03 -7.86
C TRP A 110 -11.11 -0.44 -7.32
N PHE A 111 -10.10 -0.60 -8.18
CA PHE A 111 -8.73 -0.93 -7.76
C PHE A 111 -8.15 0.14 -6.81
N LEU A 112 -8.35 1.43 -7.12
CA LEU A 112 -7.88 2.53 -6.28
C LEU A 112 -8.54 2.51 -4.89
N LYS A 113 -9.84 2.20 -4.83
CA LYS A 113 -10.59 2.04 -3.57
C LYS A 113 -10.00 0.91 -2.72
N ASP A 114 -9.79 -0.26 -3.32
CA ASP A 114 -9.26 -1.43 -2.62
C ASP A 114 -7.85 -1.17 -2.06
N ALA A 115 -6.98 -0.59 -2.89
CA ALA A 115 -5.63 -0.25 -2.47
C ALA A 115 -5.59 0.85 -1.38
N SER A 116 -6.56 1.77 -1.36
CA SER A 116 -6.72 2.77 -0.30
C SER A 116 -7.15 2.13 1.03
N ALA A 117 -8.09 1.17 0.98
CA ALA A 117 -8.66 0.52 2.15
C ALA A 117 -7.61 -0.29 2.95
N GLY A 118 -6.69 -0.97 2.26
CA GLY A 118 -5.61 -1.72 2.91
C GLY A 118 -4.66 -0.84 3.75
N THR A 119 -4.46 0.42 3.36
CA THR A 119 -3.63 1.38 4.11
C THR A 119 -4.33 1.83 5.40
N TYR A 120 -5.64 2.08 5.33
CA TYR A 120 -6.43 2.53 6.48
C TYR A 120 -6.48 1.48 7.60
N GLN A 121 -6.68 0.20 7.26
CA GLN A 121 -6.74 -0.88 8.25
C GLN A 121 -5.43 -1.03 9.04
N ARG A 122 -4.27 -0.89 8.39
CA ARG A 122 -2.96 -0.95 9.06
C ARG A 122 -2.78 0.19 10.05
N VAL A 123 -3.18 1.40 9.67
CA VAL A 123 -3.10 2.57 10.56
C VAL A 123 -4.01 2.37 11.76
N ARG A 124 -5.23 1.89 11.54
CA ARG A 124 -6.18 1.61 12.63
C ARG A 124 -5.66 0.55 13.58
N LEU A 125 -5.02 -0.50 13.07
CA LEU A 125 -4.45 -1.57 13.90
C LEU A 125 -3.25 -1.07 14.72
N ASP A 126 -2.35 -0.31 14.10
CA ASP A 126 -1.21 0.35 14.78
C ASP A 126 -1.71 1.32 15.87
N GLU A 127 -2.80 2.04 15.60
CA GLU A 127 -3.40 2.98 16.55
C GLU A 127 -4.11 2.29 17.71
N THR A 128 -4.74 1.14 17.49
CA THR A 128 -5.31 0.31 18.57
C THR A 128 -4.22 -0.35 19.43
N LEU A 129 -3.11 -0.76 18.81
CA LEU A 129 -1.99 -1.39 19.51
C LEU A 129 -1.05 -0.37 20.17
N ARG A 130 -1.19 0.92 19.87
CA ARG A 130 -0.45 1.99 20.53
C ARG A 130 -0.78 2.01 22.01
N GLY A 131 0.19 1.59 22.82
CA GLY A 131 0.07 1.52 24.27
C GLY A 131 -0.07 0.09 24.81
N VAL A 132 -0.25 -0.91 23.94
CA VAL A 132 -0.13 -2.32 24.33
C VAL A 132 1.36 -2.69 24.30
N THR A 133 1.87 -3.12 25.44
CA THR A 133 3.25 -3.59 25.58
C THR A 133 3.31 -5.10 25.41
N VAL A 134 4.51 -5.62 25.13
CA VAL A 134 4.71 -7.09 25.09
C VAL A 134 4.34 -7.72 26.43
N ALA A 135 4.55 -7.03 27.54
CA ALA A 135 4.19 -7.52 28.87
C ALA A 135 2.67 -7.74 29.04
N ASP A 136 1.83 -6.98 28.34
CA ASP A 136 0.36 -7.12 28.40
C ASP A 136 -0.16 -8.36 27.65
N ALA A 137 0.64 -8.92 26.74
CA ALA A 137 0.28 -10.07 25.91
C ALA A 137 1.15 -11.33 26.20
N MET A 138 2.20 -11.21 27.00
CA MET A 138 3.11 -12.30 27.33
C MET A 138 2.55 -13.17 28.46
N LEU A 139 2.77 -14.49 28.38
CA LEU A 139 2.60 -15.36 29.55
C LEU A 139 3.64 -14.97 30.62
N THR A 140 3.18 -14.52 31.77
CA THR A 140 4.03 -14.05 32.88
C THR A 140 4.78 -15.19 33.55
N GLU A 141 4.19 -16.39 33.57
CA GLU A 141 4.78 -17.60 34.14
C GLU A 141 4.77 -18.73 33.09
N PRO A 142 5.72 -18.73 32.14
CA PRO A 142 5.82 -19.82 31.18
C PRO A 142 6.27 -21.10 31.89
N ALA A 143 5.69 -22.25 31.51
CA ALA A 143 6.22 -23.54 31.90
C ALA A 143 7.65 -23.71 31.33
N THR A 144 8.61 -23.98 32.21
CA THR A 144 10.02 -24.15 31.86
C THR A 144 10.40 -25.62 31.79
N LEU A 145 11.38 -25.96 30.96
CA LEU A 145 11.92 -27.31 30.86
C LEU A 145 13.34 -27.40 31.46
N PRO A 146 13.65 -28.46 32.22
CA PRO A 146 15.02 -28.75 32.64
C PRO A 146 15.92 -29.05 31.42
N PRO A 147 17.23 -28.74 31.46
CA PRO A 147 18.13 -29.00 30.33
C PRO A 147 18.44 -30.49 30.12
N ASP A 148 18.24 -31.29 31.17
CA ASP A 148 18.53 -32.72 31.25
C ASP A 148 17.32 -33.60 30.90
N ILE A 149 16.15 -33.00 30.66
CA ILE A 149 14.97 -33.74 30.24
C ILE A 149 15.16 -34.36 28.85
N SER A 150 14.71 -35.60 28.67
CA SER A 150 14.69 -36.23 27.35
C SER A 150 13.58 -35.63 26.47
N LEU A 151 13.81 -35.53 25.15
CA LEU A 151 12.79 -35.07 24.20
C LEU A 151 11.51 -35.91 24.25
N ALA A 152 11.64 -37.22 24.50
CA ALA A 152 10.52 -38.14 24.60
C ALA A 152 9.65 -37.91 25.85
N GLU A 153 10.26 -37.41 26.92
CA GLU A 153 9.59 -37.09 28.18
C GLU A 153 8.97 -35.69 28.13
N ALA A 154 9.70 -34.70 27.61
CA ALA A 154 9.18 -33.36 27.33
C ALA A 154 7.96 -33.39 26.40
N ALA A 155 7.99 -34.21 25.35
CA ALA A 155 6.85 -34.37 24.45
C ALA A 155 5.60 -34.93 25.15
N ARG A 156 5.78 -35.94 25.99
CA ARG A 156 4.69 -36.66 26.66
C ARG A 156 4.07 -35.85 27.79
N GLU A 157 4.92 -35.20 28.60
CA GLU A 157 4.47 -34.55 29.83
C GLU A 157 4.10 -33.09 29.63
N HIS A 158 4.76 -32.38 28.72
CA HIS A 158 4.57 -30.94 28.53
C HIS A 158 3.89 -30.65 27.18
N PHE A 159 4.48 -31.07 26.06
CA PHE A 159 3.97 -30.65 24.74
C PHE A 159 2.56 -31.16 24.45
N MET A 160 2.23 -32.41 24.81
CA MET A 160 0.90 -32.97 24.60
C MET A 160 -0.15 -32.50 25.63
N ARG A 161 0.26 -31.96 26.78
CA ARG A 161 -0.65 -31.54 27.85
C ARG A 161 -0.98 -30.07 27.84
N SER A 162 -0.02 -29.19 27.57
CA SER A 162 -0.20 -27.74 27.72
C SER A 162 -0.38 -26.95 26.42
N GLY A 163 -0.26 -27.56 25.25
CA GLY A 163 -0.61 -26.95 23.96
C GLY A 163 0.22 -25.72 23.54
N TYR A 164 1.20 -25.28 24.35
CA TYR A 164 2.09 -24.16 24.01
C TYR A 164 3.04 -24.53 22.86
N GLY A 165 3.30 -23.56 21.98
CA GLY A 165 4.16 -23.73 20.80
C GLY A 165 5.67 -23.68 21.10
N ALA A 166 6.08 -23.21 22.28
CA ALA A 166 7.48 -23.14 22.69
C ALA A 166 7.59 -23.13 24.23
N TYR A 167 8.68 -23.70 24.75
CA TYR A 167 8.98 -23.76 26.19
C TYR A 167 10.41 -23.27 26.41
N PRO A 168 10.62 -22.26 27.27
CA PRO A 168 11.97 -21.86 27.67
C PRO A 168 12.67 -22.99 28.45
N VAL A 169 13.88 -23.33 28.04
CA VAL A 169 14.76 -24.28 28.77
C VAL A 169 15.59 -23.47 29.74
N VAL A 170 15.53 -23.83 31.03
CA VAL A 170 16.13 -23.04 32.12
C VAL A 170 17.11 -23.91 32.90
N ARG A 171 18.31 -23.39 33.19
CA ARG A 171 19.33 -24.04 34.02
C ARG A 171 19.60 -23.17 35.24
N ASP A 172 19.43 -23.72 36.44
CA ASP A 172 19.69 -23.01 37.70
C ASP A 172 18.93 -21.66 37.83
N GLY A 173 17.69 -21.61 37.33
CA GLY A 173 16.85 -20.41 37.38
C GLY A 173 17.23 -19.31 36.38
N ARG A 174 18.04 -19.62 35.37
CA ARG A 174 18.43 -18.74 34.26
C ARG A 174 18.26 -19.37 32.89
#